data_AF-A0A929J3X4-F1
#
_entry.id   AF-A0A929J3X4-F1
#
_cell.length_a   1.000
_cell.length_b   1.000
_cell.length_c   1.000
_cell.angle_alpha   90.00
_cell.angle_beta   90.00
_cell.angle_gamma   90.00
#
_symmetry.space_group_name_H-M   'P 1'
#
loop_
_entity.id
_entity.type
_entity.pdbx_description
1 polymer ?
#
loop_
_entity_poly.entity_id
_entity_poly.type
_entity_poly.pdbx_seq_one_letter_code
_entity_poly.pdbx_strand_id
1 'polypeptide(L)'
;MKNITIFKKAALVTSIALLTACSDSGDTTATDASSTSGVITGFGSVYINGVEYETDNSDISIDGSSSAETDLGIGDVCSLQGSVNADGVTGTATAITCTDELEGYVLDVSALVGGVGTMNVMGQTVTITADTVFDSDTMASIADLVVNDIVEVHGYSDGTGNVFATRVETKDVDEDIEVKGLISNLDSIAFTFKLGS
;
A
#
# COMPACT_ATOMS: atom_id res chain seq x y z
N MET A 1 33.93 12.36 -76.43
CA MET A 1 34.03 13.09 -75.13
C MET A 1 34.38 12.05 -74.09
N LYS A 2 35.67 11.87 -73.80
CA LYS A 2 36.47 12.54 -72.76
C LYS A 2 36.18 12.02 -71.34
N ASN A 3 37.20 11.30 -70.85
CA ASN A 3 37.81 11.36 -69.52
C ASN A 3 37.53 10.21 -68.55
N ILE A 4 38.49 9.27 -68.57
CA ILE A 4 39.02 8.49 -67.45
C ILE A 4 39.27 9.40 -66.23
N THR A 5 38.95 8.93 -65.03
CA THR A 5 39.54 9.46 -63.79
C THR A 5 39.79 8.33 -62.79
N ILE A 6 40.94 8.46 -62.13
CA ILE A 6 41.75 7.51 -61.38
C ILE A 6 41.54 7.74 -59.88
N PHE A 7 41.50 6.64 -59.11
CA PHE A 7 41.84 6.43 -57.69
C PHE A 7 41.31 7.40 -56.62
N LYS A 8 40.77 6.82 -55.54
CA LYS A 8 41.32 7.00 -54.18
C LYS A 8 40.91 5.84 -53.27
N LYS A 9 41.93 5.28 -52.61
CA LYS A 9 41.84 4.26 -51.58
C LYS A 9 41.14 4.86 -50.34
N ALA A 10 40.20 4.13 -49.77
CA ALA A 10 39.86 4.25 -48.36
C ALA A 10 39.61 2.84 -47.84
N ALA A 11 40.62 2.28 -47.18
CA ALA A 11 40.49 1.08 -46.38
C ALA A 11 39.74 1.47 -45.10
N LEU A 12 38.54 0.94 -44.90
CA LEU A 12 37.90 0.93 -43.59
C LEU A 12 38.08 -0.47 -43.03
N VAL A 13 39.03 -0.59 -42.11
CA VAL A 13 39.27 -1.79 -41.30
C VAL A 13 38.09 -1.90 -40.33
N THR A 14 37.17 -2.83 -40.58
CA THR A 14 36.14 -3.18 -39.60
C THR A 14 36.72 -4.29 -38.72
N SER A 15 37.22 -3.88 -37.56
CA SER A 15 37.70 -4.79 -36.51
C SER A 15 36.54 -5.65 -36.02
N ILE A 16 36.63 -6.96 -36.25
CA ILE A 16 35.81 -7.97 -35.58
C ILE A 16 36.29 -8.07 -34.13
N ALA A 17 35.47 -7.61 -33.19
CA ALA A 17 35.62 -7.90 -31.78
C ALA A 17 34.88 -9.21 -31.48
N LEU A 18 35.64 -10.30 -31.32
CA LEU A 18 35.14 -11.53 -30.72
C LEU A 18 35.03 -11.29 -29.21
N LEU A 19 33.82 -11.03 -28.72
CA LEU A 19 33.56 -11.10 -27.29
C LEU A 19 33.45 -12.57 -26.90
N THR A 20 34.51 -13.09 -26.31
CA THR A 20 34.47 -14.30 -25.49
C THR A 20 33.63 -14.00 -24.26
N ALA A 21 32.39 -14.49 -24.24
CA ALA A 21 31.57 -14.50 -23.03
C ALA A 21 32.19 -15.50 -22.04
N CYS A 22 32.81 -14.97 -20.98
CA CYS A 22 33.16 -15.76 -19.82
C CYS A 22 31.89 -15.92 -19.00
N SER A 23 31.29 -17.11 -19.04
CA SER A 23 30.24 -17.53 -18.13
C SER A 23 30.86 -17.74 -16.76
N ASP A 24 30.87 -16.69 -15.93
CA ASP A 24 31.11 -16.84 -14.51
C ASP A 24 29.78 -17.25 -13.87
N SER A 25 29.66 -18.54 -13.60
CA SER A 25 28.54 -19.13 -12.88
C SER A 25 28.72 -18.82 -11.39
N GLY A 26 28.41 -17.58 -11.03
CA GLY A 26 28.11 -17.20 -9.65
C GLY A 26 26.74 -17.75 -9.30
N ASP A 27 26.72 -18.93 -8.67
CA ASP A 27 25.57 -19.42 -7.91
C ASP A 27 25.40 -18.52 -6.66
N THR A 28 24.85 -17.33 -6.88
CA THR A 28 24.16 -16.61 -5.81
C THR A 28 22.70 -16.94 -6.00
N THR A 29 22.19 -17.88 -5.20
CA THR A 29 20.77 -17.94 -4.90
C THR A 29 20.41 -16.65 -4.17
N ALA A 30 20.29 -15.55 -4.92
CA ALA A 30 19.40 -14.47 -4.52
C ALA A 30 18.03 -15.14 -4.49
N THR A 31 17.57 -15.51 -3.30
CA THR A 31 16.13 -15.56 -3.06
C THR A 31 15.65 -14.15 -3.37
N ASP A 32 15.16 -13.94 -4.59
CA ASP A 32 14.63 -12.66 -5.03
C ASP A 32 13.64 -12.20 -3.96
N ALA A 33 13.96 -11.09 -3.29
CA ALA A 33 13.05 -10.50 -2.33
C ALA A 33 11.78 -10.14 -3.11
N SER A 34 10.70 -10.85 -2.82
CA SER A 34 9.39 -10.61 -3.40
C SER A 34 8.69 -9.56 -2.58
N SER A 35 8.00 -8.64 -3.26
CA SER A 35 7.05 -7.74 -2.63
C SER A 35 5.63 -8.28 -2.79
N THR A 36 4.83 -8.19 -1.74
CA THR A 36 3.39 -8.50 -1.77
C THR A 36 2.64 -7.43 -1.00
N SER A 37 1.39 -7.17 -1.40
CA SER A 37 0.50 -6.28 -0.67
C SER A 37 -0.77 -7.02 -0.32
N GLY A 38 -1.31 -6.78 0.86
CA GLY A 38 -2.53 -7.44 1.32
C GLY A 38 -2.89 -7.04 2.73
N VAL A 39 -3.97 -7.65 3.22
CA VAL A 39 -4.52 -7.40 4.53
C VAL A 39 -3.90 -8.37 5.55
N ILE A 40 -3.53 -7.87 6.73
CA ILE A 40 -3.14 -8.73 7.85
C ILE A 40 -4.36 -9.50 8.35
N THR A 41 -4.23 -10.82 8.42
CA THR A 41 -5.34 -11.72 8.81
C THR A 41 -5.10 -12.49 10.11
N GLY A 42 -3.91 -12.36 10.70
CA GLY A 42 -3.54 -13.08 11.92
C GLY A 42 -2.13 -12.75 12.41
N PHE A 43 -1.84 -13.17 13.64
CA PHE A 43 -0.60 -12.89 14.40
C PHE A 43 0.04 -14.14 14.99
N GLY A 44 1.30 -14.00 15.43
CA GLY A 44 2.19 -15.06 15.88
C GLY A 44 3.35 -15.32 14.93
N SER A 45 3.80 -14.29 14.18
CA SER A 45 4.08 -14.20 12.72
C SER A 45 2.93 -13.42 12.04
N VAL A 46 3.20 -12.71 10.95
CA VAL A 46 2.15 -11.96 10.22
C VAL A 46 1.59 -12.79 9.07
N TYR A 47 0.26 -12.85 8.95
CA TYR A 47 -0.43 -13.58 7.89
C TYR A 47 -0.98 -12.64 6.82
N ILE A 48 -0.42 -12.69 5.61
CA ILE A 48 -0.85 -11.90 4.45
C ILE A 48 -1.05 -12.81 3.25
N ASN A 49 -2.17 -12.66 2.54
CA ASN A 49 -2.50 -13.45 1.34
C ASN A 49 -2.44 -14.98 1.55
N GLY A 50 -2.68 -15.44 2.78
CA GLY A 50 -2.66 -16.86 3.16
C GLY A 50 -1.27 -17.45 3.43
N VAL A 51 -0.23 -16.63 3.47
CA VAL A 51 1.14 -17.03 3.84
C VAL A 51 1.48 -16.48 5.23
N GLU A 52 2.05 -17.33 6.08
CA GLU A 52 2.62 -16.97 7.38
C GLU A 52 4.06 -16.49 7.19
N TYR A 53 4.35 -15.24 7.58
CA TYR A 53 5.68 -14.66 7.47
C TYR A 53 6.30 -14.45 8.84
N GLU A 54 7.51 -14.98 9.02
CA GLU A 54 8.30 -14.68 10.21
C GLU A 54 8.83 -13.25 10.20
N THR A 55 8.70 -12.59 11.35
CA THR A 55 8.86 -11.14 11.52
C THR A 55 9.96 -10.74 12.49
N ASP A 56 10.61 -11.70 13.18
CA ASP A 56 11.64 -11.47 14.20
C ASP A 56 12.75 -10.47 13.82
N ASN A 57 13.08 -10.35 12.53
CA ASN A 57 14.11 -9.46 12.00
C ASN A 57 13.57 -8.50 10.91
N SER A 58 12.27 -8.22 10.92
CA SER A 58 11.63 -7.30 9.97
C SER A 58 11.78 -5.85 10.41
N ASP A 59 12.08 -4.97 9.44
CA ASP A 59 11.89 -3.54 9.60
C ASP A 59 10.39 -3.22 9.45
N ILE A 60 9.73 -2.76 10.51
CA ILE A 60 8.29 -2.47 10.50
C ILE A 60 8.07 -0.95 10.55
N SER A 61 7.16 -0.47 9.71
CA SER A 61 6.74 0.92 9.69
C SER A 61 5.24 1.07 9.48
N ILE A 62 4.64 1.98 10.23
CA ILE A 62 3.25 2.43 10.09
C ILE A 62 3.31 3.93 9.79
N ASP A 63 2.64 4.35 8.71
CA ASP A 63 2.60 5.75 8.24
C ASP A 63 3.97 6.41 8.10
N GLY A 64 4.95 5.62 7.66
CA GLY A 64 6.34 6.06 7.47
C GLY A 64 7.16 6.22 8.75
N SER A 65 6.57 5.95 9.91
CA SER A 65 7.25 5.92 11.21
C SER A 65 7.68 4.50 11.56
N SER A 66 8.83 4.36 12.23
CA SER A 66 9.30 3.05 12.71
C SER A 66 8.37 2.55 13.83
N SER A 67 7.91 1.31 13.72
CA SER A 67 6.94 0.70 14.63
C SER A 67 7.35 -0.72 15.03
N ALA A 68 6.58 -1.36 15.90
CA ALA A 68 6.71 -2.76 16.27
C ALA A 68 5.57 -3.61 15.71
N GLU A 69 5.75 -4.93 15.68
CA GLU A 69 4.68 -5.87 15.27
C GLU A 69 3.45 -5.76 16.19
N THR A 70 3.65 -5.40 17.46
CA THR A 70 2.55 -5.20 18.42
C THR A 70 1.65 -4.02 18.10
N ASP A 71 2.11 -3.12 17.23
CA ASP A 71 1.35 -1.94 16.80
C ASP A 71 0.54 -2.23 15.53
N LEU A 72 0.71 -3.41 14.93
CA LEU A 72 -0.08 -3.87 13.80
C LEU A 72 -1.42 -4.45 14.27
N GLY A 73 -2.45 -4.28 13.44
CA GLY A 73 -3.80 -4.82 13.62
C GLY A 73 -4.21 -5.81 12.54
N ILE A 74 -5.14 -6.71 12.89
CA ILE A 74 -5.85 -7.49 11.86
C ILE A 74 -6.72 -6.52 11.08
N GLY A 75 -6.67 -6.59 9.75
CA GLY A 75 -7.37 -5.67 8.87
C GLY A 75 -6.49 -4.54 8.34
N ASP A 76 -5.28 -4.35 8.86
CA ASP A 76 -4.32 -3.39 8.31
C ASP A 76 -3.94 -3.75 6.87
N VAL A 77 -3.83 -2.75 6.01
CA VAL A 77 -3.35 -2.93 4.63
C VAL A 77 -1.86 -2.65 4.59
N CYS A 78 -1.08 -3.67 4.23
CA CYS A 78 0.37 -3.60 4.30
C CYS A 78 1.03 -4.03 2.99
N SER A 79 2.19 -3.44 2.71
CA SER A 79 3.18 -3.92 1.76
C SER A 79 4.28 -4.64 2.52
N LEU A 80 4.55 -5.89 2.15
CA LEU A 80 5.57 -6.74 2.72
C LEU A 80 6.66 -6.99 1.68
N GLN A 81 7.91 -6.92 2.11
CA GLN A 81 9.09 -7.40 1.39
C GLN A 81 9.65 -8.62 2.11
N GLY A 82 9.97 -9.67 1.37
CA GLY A 82 10.48 -10.90 1.96
C GLY A 82 10.62 -12.04 0.97
N SER A 83 10.59 -13.26 1.48
CA SER A 83 10.62 -14.48 0.66
C SER A 83 9.53 -15.45 1.10
N VAL A 84 9.03 -16.23 0.14
CA VAL A 84 8.10 -17.35 0.40
C VAL A 84 8.91 -18.64 0.29
N ASN A 85 8.75 -19.53 1.26
CA ASN A 85 9.40 -20.83 1.30
C ASN A 85 8.84 -21.75 0.21
N ALA A 86 9.54 -22.85 -0.06
CA ALA A 86 9.15 -23.80 -1.09
C ALA A 86 7.80 -24.51 -0.83
N ASP A 87 7.28 -24.44 0.41
CA ASP A 87 5.95 -24.96 0.75
C ASP A 87 4.79 -24.06 0.27
N GLY A 88 5.10 -22.81 -0.13
CA GLY A 88 4.13 -21.83 -0.63
C GLY A 88 3.18 -21.25 0.42
N VAL A 89 3.37 -21.58 1.71
CA VAL A 89 2.48 -21.16 2.80
C VAL A 89 3.23 -20.57 4.00
N THR A 90 4.55 -20.71 4.06
CA THR A 90 5.40 -20.00 5.03
C THR A 90 6.40 -19.10 4.32
N GLY A 91 6.96 -18.14 5.05
CA GLY A 91 7.95 -17.22 4.52
C GLY A 91 8.70 -16.46 5.61
N THR A 92 9.58 -15.56 5.18
CA THR A 92 10.29 -14.64 6.08
C THR A 92 10.11 -13.23 5.53
N ALA A 93 9.61 -12.33 6.37
CA ALA A 93 9.54 -10.91 6.09
C ALA A 93 10.88 -10.25 6.44
N THR A 94 11.29 -9.30 5.60
CA THR A 94 12.43 -8.42 5.85
C THR A 94 11.97 -6.99 6.11
N ALA A 95 10.84 -6.58 5.54
CA ALA A 95 10.22 -5.31 5.86
C ALA A 95 8.69 -5.38 5.70
N ILE A 96 7.98 -4.67 6.57
CA ILE A 96 6.52 -4.51 6.52
C ILE A 96 6.22 -3.02 6.64
N THR A 97 5.45 -2.50 5.70
CA THR A 97 4.98 -1.11 5.72
C THR A 97 3.46 -1.12 5.61
N CYS A 98 2.79 -0.61 6.64
CA CYS A 98 1.35 -0.45 6.67
C CYS A 98 1.03 1.03 6.59
N THR A 99 -0.09 1.37 5.95
CA THR A 99 -0.54 2.75 5.86
C THR A 99 -2.04 2.77 5.90
N ASP A 100 -2.59 3.65 6.73
CA ASP A 100 -4.01 3.96 6.70
C ASP A 100 -4.39 4.58 5.33
N GLU A 101 -5.69 4.60 5.01
CA GLU A 101 -6.19 5.33 3.84
C GLU A 101 -6.78 6.70 4.24
N LEU A 102 -7.18 6.86 5.49
CA LEU A 102 -7.93 7.99 6.00
C LEU A 102 -7.91 8.02 7.53
N GLU A 103 -7.57 9.17 8.11
CA GLU A 103 -7.85 9.50 9.50
C GLU A 103 -8.69 10.79 9.55
N GLY A 104 -9.87 10.74 10.18
CA GLY A 104 -10.72 11.93 10.19
C GLY A 104 -12.01 11.83 10.97
N TYR A 105 -12.71 12.97 11.00
CA TYR A 105 -14.01 13.10 11.66
C TYR A 105 -15.13 12.47 10.84
N VAL A 106 -15.92 11.64 11.53
CA VAL A 106 -17.18 11.10 11.00
C VAL A 106 -18.19 12.23 10.85
N LEU A 107 -18.69 12.45 9.63
CA LEU A 107 -19.68 13.48 9.30
C LEU A 107 -21.09 12.92 9.13
N ASP A 108 -21.23 11.64 8.77
CA ASP A 108 -22.53 11.00 8.58
C ASP A 108 -22.42 9.48 8.80
N VAL A 109 -23.34 8.92 9.59
CA VAL A 109 -23.50 7.47 9.84
C VAL A 109 -24.91 6.97 9.49
N SER A 110 -25.73 7.80 8.85
CA SER A 110 -27.15 7.50 8.58
C SER A 110 -27.36 6.24 7.71
N ALA A 111 -26.35 5.89 6.91
CA ALA A 111 -26.34 4.70 6.07
C ALA A 111 -25.54 3.51 6.68
N LEU A 112 -25.02 3.64 7.90
CA LEU A 112 -24.33 2.59 8.65
C LEU A 112 -25.33 1.90 9.58
N VAL A 113 -26.13 0.98 9.02
CA VAL A 113 -27.23 0.34 9.75
C VAL A 113 -26.77 -1.01 10.30
N GLY A 114 -26.75 -1.14 11.63
CA GLY A 114 -26.33 -2.37 12.29
C GLY A 114 -24.84 -2.70 12.06
N GLY A 115 -24.02 -1.68 11.82
CA GLY A 115 -22.58 -1.80 11.62
C GLY A 115 -22.15 -2.18 10.20
N VAL A 116 -23.07 -2.18 9.23
CA VAL A 116 -22.76 -2.39 7.81
C VAL A 116 -23.42 -1.32 6.94
N GLY A 117 -22.81 -1.00 5.81
CA GLY A 117 -23.27 0.05 4.90
C GLY A 117 -22.19 1.09 4.66
N THR A 118 -22.52 2.37 4.79
CA THR A 118 -21.55 3.44 4.53
C THR A 118 -21.58 4.52 5.60
N MET A 119 -20.42 5.10 5.87
CA MET A 119 -20.28 6.35 6.62
C MET A 119 -19.52 7.40 5.81
N ASN A 120 -19.73 8.67 6.11
CA ASN A 120 -18.93 9.76 5.55
C ASN A 120 -17.88 10.19 6.58
N VAL A 121 -16.61 10.22 6.16
CA VAL A 121 -15.50 10.72 6.97
C VAL A 121 -14.81 11.81 6.17
N MET A 122 -14.98 13.06 6.62
CA MET A 122 -14.43 14.27 5.98
C MET A 122 -14.60 14.37 4.46
N GLY A 123 -15.72 13.90 3.92
CA GLY A 123 -16.02 13.93 2.48
C GLY A 123 -15.77 12.60 1.75
N GLN A 124 -15.05 11.66 2.37
CA GLN A 124 -14.86 10.31 1.84
C GLN A 124 -16.02 9.41 2.26
N THR A 125 -16.53 8.62 1.31
CA THR A 125 -17.53 7.58 1.56
C THR A 125 -16.84 6.27 1.87
N VAL A 126 -16.90 5.86 3.13
CA VAL A 126 -16.28 4.62 3.61
C VAL A 126 -17.34 3.52 3.60
N THR A 127 -17.08 2.44 2.87
CA THR A 127 -17.92 1.24 2.82
C THR A 127 -17.47 0.26 3.89
N ILE A 128 -18.42 -0.12 4.75
CA ILE A 128 -18.25 -1.07 5.85
C ILE A 128 -19.01 -2.34 5.52
N THR A 129 -18.34 -3.48 5.65
CA THR A 129 -18.94 -4.81 5.47
C THR A 129 -18.86 -5.64 6.74
N ALA A 130 -19.46 -6.82 6.74
CA ALA A 130 -19.37 -7.74 7.88
C ALA A 130 -17.95 -8.27 8.13
N ASP A 131 -17.06 -8.15 7.13
CA ASP A 131 -15.67 -8.58 7.21
C ASP A 131 -14.72 -7.43 7.62
N THR A 132 -15.23 -6.20 7.72
CA THR A 132 -14.44 -5.05 8.19
C THR A 132 -14.16 -5.23 9.69
N VAL A 133 -12.88 -5.21 10.07
CA VAL A 133 -12.48 -5.26 11.48
C VAL A 133 -12.79 -3.92 12.14
N PHE A 134 -13.38 -3.97 13.33
CA PHE A 134 -13.58 -2.78 14.14
C PHE A 134 -12.76 -2.88 15.41
N ASP A 135 -12.07 -1.79 15.74
CA ASP A 135 -11.23 -1.70 16.93
C ASP A 135 -11.51 -0.39 17.69
N SER A 136 -11.63 -0.50 19.00
CA SER A 136 -11.92 0.64 19.88
C SER A 136 -11.67 0.28 21.33
N ASP A 137 -11.07 1.22 22.08
CA ASP A 137 -10.91 1.12 23.52
C ASP A 137 -12.21 1.42 24.30
N THR A 138 -13.15 2.14 23.68
CA THR A 138 -14.32 2.70 24.37
C THR A 138 -15.65 2.20 23.83
N MET A 139 -15.70 1.73 22.59
CA MET A 139 -16.90 1.27 21.91
C MET A 139 -16.96 -0.26 21.80
N ALA A 140 -18.16 -0.82 21.84
CA ALA A 140 -18.34 -2.27 21.68
C ALA A 140 -18.50 -2.67 20.20
N SER A 141 -18.95 -1.75 19.35
CA SER A 141 -19.23 -2.02 17.95
C SER A 141 -19.12 -0.75 17.10
N ILE A 142 -18.79 -0.93 15.81
CA ILE A 142 -18.83 0.15 14.82
C ILE A 142 -20.21 0.79 14.69
N ALA A 143 -21.28 0.10 15.09
CA ALA A 143 -22.63 0.64 15.14
C ALA A 143 -22.83 1.71 16.25
N ASP A 144 -21.88 1.81 17.20
CA ASP A 144 -21.89 2.81 18.26
C ASP A 144 -21.30 4.16 17.79
N LEU A 145 -20.69 4.21 16.60
CA LEU A 145 -20.14 5.44 16.02
C LEU A 145 -21.22 6.51 15.83
N VAL A 146 -20.84 7.74 16.15
CA VAL A 146 -21.65 8.94 15.97
C VAL A 146 -20.87 10.04 15.24
N VAL A 147 -21.58 11.07 14.82
CA VAL A 147 -20.98 12.25 14.19
C VAL A 147 -20.00 12.92 15.15
N ASN A 148 -18.84 13.31 14.62
CA ASN A 148 -17.65 13.86 15.29
C ASN A 148 -16.74 12.86 16.01
N ASP A 149 -17.04 11.56 15.98
CA ASP A 149 -16.01 10.58 16.35
C ASP A 149 -14.86 10.66 15.34
N ILE A 150 -13.64 10.38 15.82
CA ILE A 150 -12.43 10.33 14.98
C ILE A 150 -12.14 8.87 14.69
N VAL A 151 -11.92 8.56 13.42
CA VAL A 151 -11.61 7.20 12.98
C VAL A 151 -10.38 7.19 12.08
N GLU A 152 -9.55 6.18 12.25
CA GLU A 152 -8.54 5.73 11.29
C GLU A 152 -9.12 4.56 10.50
N VAL A 153 -8.94 4.58 9.18
CA VAL A 153 -9.52 3.60 8.26
C VAL A 153 -8.41 3.02 7.40
N HIS A 154 -8.17 1.72 7.56
CA HIS A 154 -7.41 0.93 6.58
C HIS A 154 -8.37 0.41 5.52
N GLY A 155 -7.91 0.40 4.27
CA GLY A 155 -8.73 -0.12 3.18
C GLY A 155 -8.16 0.16 1.81
N TYR A 156 -9.03 0.02 0.81
CA TYR A 156 -8.69 0.27 -0.58
C TYR A 156 -9.54 1.41 -1.12
N SER A 157 -8.89 2.52 -1.46
CA SER A 157 -9.51 3.66 -2.13
C SER A 157 -9.58 3.44 -3.65
N ASP A 158 -10.69 3.89 -4.26
CA ASP A 158 -10.79 3.98 -5.71
C ASP A 158 -10.25 5.31 -6.27
N GLY A 159 -9.75 6.19 -5.39
CA GLY A 159 -9.23 7.52 -5.72
C GLY A 159 -10.31 8.57 -5.97
N THR A 160 -11.58 8.18 -6.02
CA THR A 160 -12.75 9.04 -6.29
C THR A 160 -13.59 9.29 -5.03
N GLY A 161 -12.97 9.14 -3.87
CA GLY A 161 -13.58 9.39 -2.56
C GLY A 161 -14.34 8.21 -1.99
N ASN A 162 -14.31 7.04 -2.63
CA ASN A 162 -14.85 5.82 -2.04
C ASN A 162 -13.70 4.98 -1.48
N VAL A 163 -13.84 4.54 -0.24
CA VAL A 163 -12.90 3.64 0.44
C VAL A 163 -13.64 2.37 0.83
N PHE A 164 -13.12 1.21 0.45
CA PHE A 164 -13.58 -0.08 0.96
C PHE A 164 -12.75 -0.46 2.19
N ALA A 165 -13.35 -0.40 3.39
CA ALA A 165 -12.62 -0.56 4.63
C ALA A 165 -12.35 -2.02 4.97
N THR A 166 -11.11 -2.30 5.37
CA THR A 166 -10.67 -3.58 5.93
C THR A 166 -10.56 -3.51 7.45
N ARG A 167 -10.24 -2.33 7.99
CA ARG A 167 -10.26 -2.01 9.43
C ARG A 167 -10.75 -0.59 9.66
N VAL A 168 -11.46 -0.38 10.75
CA VAL A 168 -11.79 0.94 11.30
C VAL A 168 -11.42 0.94 12.78
N GLU A 169 -10.55 1.87 13.17
CA GLU A 169 -10.13 2.10 14.55
C GLU A 169 -10.62 3.47 15.02
N THR A 170 -11.10 3.59 16.27
CA THR A 170 -11.44 4.89 16.85
C THR A 170 -10.23 5.56 17.49
N LYS A 171 -10.09 6.88 17.33
CA LYS A 171 -9.04 7.69 18.00
C LYS A 171 -9.65 8.65 19.02
N ASP A 172 -8.93 8.87 20.12
CA ASP A 172 -9.37 9.75 21.21
C ASP A 172 -8.96 11.22 21.01
N VAL A 173 -7.96 11.48 20.14
CA VAL A 173 -7.37 12.79 19.89
C VAL A 173 -7.13 13.00 18.40
N ASP A 174 -7.13 14.26 17.96
CA ASP A 174 -6.97 14.67 16.56
C ASP A 174 -5.51 14.97 16.20
N GLU A 175 -4.61 14.03 16.50
CA GLU A 175 -3.18 14.26 16.31
C GLU A 175 -2.75 14.15 14.84
N ASP A 176 -3.39 13.31 14.02
CA ASP A 176 -2.96 13.02 12.64
C ASP A 176 -4.12 12.92 11.62
N ILE A 177 -4.97 13.95 11.55
CA ILE A 177 -6.05 14.02 10.54
C ILE A 177 -5.46 14.03 9.11
N GLU A 178 -5.76 12.98 8.33
CA GLU A 178 -5.27 12.76 6.97
C GLU A 178 -6.39 12.34 6.02
N VAL A 179 -6.46 12.95 4.84
CA VAL A 179 -7.34 12.51 3.75
C VAL A 179 -6.55 12.39 2.45
N LYS A 180 -6.69 11.25 1.77
CA LYS A 180 -6.05 10.94 0.48
C LYS A 180 -7.09 10.96 -0.66
N GLY A 181 -6.69 11.35 -1.86
CA GLY A 181 -7.58 11.31 -3.03
C GLY A 181 -7.06 12.02 -4.27
N LEU A 182 -7.76 11.84 -5.39
CA LEU A 182 -7.47 12.57 -6.62
C LEU A 182 -7.93 14.02 -6.50
N ILE A 183 -7.09 14.95 -6.97
CA ILE A 183 -7.45 16.37 -7.07
C ILE A 183 -8.39 16.58 -8.25
N SER A 184 -9.49 17.30 -8.01
CA SER A 184 -10.44 17.72 -9.03
C SER A 184 -10.84 19.19 -8.84
N ASN A 185 -11.59 19.75 -9.80
CA ASN A 185 -12.21 21.07 -9.69
C ASN A 185 -11.25 22.18 -9.23
N LEU A 186 -10.01 22.16 -9.73
CA LEU A 186 -9.02 23.18 -9.42
C LEU A 186 -9.47 24.54 -9.97
N ASP A 187 -9.81 25.45 -9.07
CA ASP A 187 -10.07 26.85 -9.36
C ASP A 187 -8.83 27.67 -8.99
N SER A 188 -8.06 28.07 -10.00
CA SER A 188 -6.85 28.87 -9.82
C SER A 188 -7.10 30.35 -9.50
N ILE A 189 -8.35 30.81 -9.58
CA ILE A 189 -8.74 32.19 -9.22
C ILE A 189 -9.18 32.20 -7.75
N ALA A 190 -10.01 31.24 -7.36
CA ALA A 190 -10.46 31.09 -5.97
C ALA A 190 -9.41 30.41 -5.07
N PHE A 191 -8.36 29.82 -5.66
CA PHE A 191 -7.36 29.00 -4.97
C PHE A 191 -7.99 27.83 -4.21
N THR A 192 -8.90 27.11 -4.88
CA THR A 192 -9.59 25.95 -4.29
C THR A 192 -9.48 24.73 -5.20
N PHE A 193 -9.63 23.56 -4.62
CA PHE A 193 -9.79 22.29 -5.34
C PHE A 193 -10.69 21.37 -4.50
N LYS A 194 -11.13 20.27 -5.10
CA LYS A 194 -11.74 19.16 -4.38
C LYS A 194 -10.78 17.98 -4.32
N LEU A 195 -10.86 17.23 -3.24
CA LEU A 195 -10.13 15.99 -3.06
C LEU A 195 -11.15 14.84 -3.10
N GLY A 196 -10.88 13.81 -3.91
CA GLY A 196 -11.70 12.60 -3.96
C GLY A 196 -13.16 12.82 -4.39
N SER A 197 -13.49 13.85 -5.19
CA SER A 197 -14.88 14.08 -5.66
C SER A 197 -14.96 15.04 -6.84
#